data_AF-A0A0C1S0K5-F1
#
_entry.id   AF-A0A0C1S0K5-F1
#
_cell.length_a   1.000
_cell.length_b   1.000
_cell.length_c   1.000
_cell.angle_alpha   90.00
_cell.angle_beta   90.00
_cell.angle_gamma   90.00
#
_symmetry.space_group_name_H-M   'P 1'
#
loop_
_entity.id
_entity.type
_entity.pdbx_description
1 polymer ?
#
loop_
_entity_poly.entity_id
_entity_poly.type
_entity_poly.pdbx_seq_one_letter_code
_entity_poly.pdbx_strand_id
1 'polypeptide(L)'
;MLINASQKEELRVAIVDGQRLYDLNIETIRREKKKSNIYKGKVIRLEPSLGAAFIDYGSMRHGFLPIKEIAKEYFLNQCRGNPRLNIRDILKEGQEIIIQISKEERGHKGASLTTFISLAGCYLVLMPNNPKAGGISRRIEGEDRAEIKEIIPLLNVPNGMGLIVRTAGLGKSTEVLQKDLQYRLNHWEAIKKASLNKNAPFLIHQESNVIIRAIRDHLHPDVQEIIIDEFETVEMVKNHIESIGRKEFSNKIKHYSGKIPIFSHYQIESQIESAFQREVRLPSGGSIMIDTTEALTAIDVNSSRSTKGTDIEETAFNTNLEAVEEIARQLRLRDLGGLIVIDFIDMSIQTHQREIENKIREAVRKDRAKVRCSRISKFGLLEMSRQRLTSSLCESSHYICPRCNGSGTIRDDESLSLSILRIIEEEVFKDNTHEVHAIVPIQIASYILNKKRNFINDIERKKDDIKIIIVPNNRIQSPQFNIIRIRKGERVYSTNYYLAKYNNFGNNYLSSVRSNQARRTYVNKSSMFSNNPYKTKFKKIRKPNIFEDTENRLENITFKSFLKNCHQNWNNLILYYKKLYQSLLKKIEQKLKNREDTEKKVDNKII
;
A
#
# COMPACT_ATOMS: atom_id res chain seq x y z
N MET A 1 6.29 -7.54 -25.49
CA MET A 1 6.27 -7.39 -24.01
C MET A 1 7.52 -6.65 -23.61
N LEU A 2 7.40 -5.59 -22.80
CA LEU A 2 8.52 -4.75 -22.37
C LEU A 2 8.67 -4.86 -20.85
N ILE A 3 9.88 -5.09 -20.37
CA ILE A 3 10.21 -5.21 -18.95
C ILE A 3 11.27 -4.14 -18.65
N ASN A 4 10.96 -3.29 -17.66
CA ASN A 4 11.88 -2.31 -17.11
C ASN A 4 12.24 -2.74 -15.68
N ALA A 5 13.49 -3.18 -15.51
CA ALA A 5 14.10 -3.58 -14.26
C ALA A 5 15.33 -2.71 -13.90
N SER A 6 15.61 -1.66 -14.67
CA SER A 6 16.72 -0.72 -14.41
C SER A 6 16.71 -0.14 -12.99
N GLN A 7 15.53 0.10 -12.42
CA GLN A 7 15.36 0.62 -11.07
C GLN A 7 14.94 -0.51 -10.13
N LYS A 8 15.76 -0.78 -9.11
CA LYS A 8 15.49 -1.89 -8.17
C LYS A 8 14.25 -1.62 -7.31
N GLU A 9 13.96 -0.35 -7.03
CA GLU A 9 12.82 0.06 -6.22
C GLU A 9 11.46 -0.27 -6.86
N GLU A 10 11.40 -0.27 -8.19
CA GLU A 10 10.17 -0.40 -8.96
C GLU A 10 10.39 -1.23 -10.23
N LEU A 11 9.77 -2.40 -10.27
CA LEU A 11 9.77 -3.26 -11.43
C LEU A 11 8.49 -3.05 -12.23
N ARG A 12 8.64 -2.77 -13.53
CA ARG A 12 7.51 -2.43 -14.40
C ARG A 12 7.47 -3.37 -15.60
N VAL A 13 6.29 -3.96 -15.84
CA VAL A 13 6.04 -4.83 -17.00
C VAL A 13 4.89 -4.26 -17.81
N ALA A 14 5.15 -3.94 -19.07
CA ALA A 14 4.19 -3.37 -20.00
C ALA A 14 3.90 -4.34 -21.16
N ILE A 15 2.63 -4.45 -21.51
CA ILE A 15 2.18 -5.18 -22.69
C ILE A 15 1.74 -4.14 -23.71
N VAL A 16 2.37 -4.17 -24.86
CA VAL A 16 2.22 -3.18 -25.91
C VAL A 16 1.82 -3.88 -27.18
N ASP A 17 0.86 -3.30 -27.88
CA ASP A 17 0.49 -3.65 -29.25
C ASP A 17 0.95 -2.51 -30.16
N GLY A 18 2.02 -2.74 -30.92
CA GLY A 18 2.75 -1.68 -31.63
C GLY A 18 3.31 -0.62 -30.67
N GLN A 19 2.65 0.53 -30.60
CA GLN A 19 2.96 1.64 -29.67
C GLN A 19 1.85 1.90 -28.65
N ARG A 20 0.75 1.12 -28.67
CA ARG A 20 -0.39 1.29 -27.76
C ARG A 20 -0.22 0.41 -26.52
N LEU A 21 -0.19 1.04 -25.34
CA LEU A 21 -0.11 0.33 -24.06
C LEU A 21 -1.44 -0.36 -23.75
N TYR A 22 -1.41 -1.68 -23.62
CA TYR A 22 -2.58 -2.52 -23.41
C TYR A 22 -2.80 -2.92 -21.95
N ASP A 23 -1.73 -3.30 -21.26
CA ASP A 23 -1.73 -3.71 -19.85
C ASP A 23 -0.41 -3.28 -19.18
N LEU A 24 -0.47 -3.03 -17.86
CA LEU A 24 0.65 -2.54 -17.08
C LEU A 24 0.60 -3.17 -15.68
N ASN A 25 1.72 -3.79 -15.30
CA ASN A 25 1.92 -4.28 -13.95
C ASN A 25 3.13 -3.60 -13.33
N ILE A 26 2.92 -2.95 -12.18
CA ILE A 26 3.97 -2.33 -11.37
C ILE A 26 4.09 -3.09 -10.05
N GLU A 27 5.33 -3.32 -9.60
CA GLU A 27 5.66 -3.88 -8.29
C GLU A 27 6.76 -3.07 -7.63
N THR A 28 6.54 -2.68 -6.36
CA THR A 28 7.47 -1.87 -5.56
C THR A 28 7.95 -2.67 -4.37
N ILE A 29 9.24 -2.56 -3.99
CA ILE A 29 9.84 -3.31 -2.87
C ILE A 29 9.04 -3.16 -1.56
N ARG A 30 8.51 -1.97 -1.29
CA ARG A 30 7.81 -1.68 -0.01
C ARG A 30 6.49 -2.44 0.17
N ARG A 31 5.91 -2.95 -0.91
CA ARG A 31 4.61 -3.64 -0.90
C ARG A 31 4.70 -4.88 -1.79
N GLU A 32 5.33 -5.92 -1.24
CA GLU A 32 5.26 -7.24 -1.84
C GLU A 32 3.81 -7.72 -1.89
N LYS A 33 3.38 -8.18 -3.07
CA LYS A 33 2.05 -8.80 -3.23
C LYS A 33 2.04 -10.13 -2.49
N LYS A 34 1.11 -10.27 -1.56
CA LYS A 34 0.95 -11.48 -0.74
C LYS A 34 -0.11 -12.43 -1.30
N LYS A 35 -0.86 -12.01 -2.31
CA LYS A 35 -1.85 -12.86 -2.97
C LYS A 35 -1.21 -14.15 -3.49
N SER A 36 -1.93 -15.27 -3.33
CA SER A 36 -1.50 -16.62 -3.73
C SER A 36 -0.35 -17.22 -2.92
N ASN A 37 0.27 -16.47 -2.00
CA ASN A 37 1.22 -17.05 -1.06
C ASN A 37 0.57 -18.14 -0.21
N ILE A 38 1.35 -19.17 0.09
CA ILE A 38 0.94 -20.32 0.89
C ILE A 38 1.68 -20.28 2.22
N TYR A 39 0.92 -20.36 3.30
CA TYR A 39 1.43 -20.36 4.66
C TYR A 39 0.97 -21.60 5.39
N LYS A 40 1.74 -22.01 6.40
CA LYS A 40 1.23 -22.85 7.47
C LYS A 40 0.69 -21.92 8.54
N GLY A 41 -0.61 -21.99 8.81
CA GLY A 41 -1.28 -21.14 9.78
C GLY A 41 -1.84 -21.93 10.95
N LYS A 42 -2.10 -21.24 12.07
CA LYS A 42 -2.71 -21.79 13.28
C LYS A 42 -4.07 -21.14 13.51
N VAL A 43 -5.09 -21.95 13.76
CA VAL A 43 -6.42 -21.45 14.11
C VAL A 43 -6.36 -20.78 15.50
N ILE A 44 -6.70 -19.49 15.59
CA ILE A 44 -6.72 -18.77 16.87
C ILE A 44 -8.10 -18.84 17.50
N ARG A 45 -9.13 -18.47 16.73
CA ARG A 45 -10.51 -18.40 17.23
C ARG A 45 -11.49 -18.85 16.16
N LEU A 46 -12.59 -19.43 16.60
CA LEU A 46 -13.70 -19.87 15.77
C LEU A 46 -14.91 -18.96 15.99
N GLU A 47 -15.49 -18.44 14.91
CA GLU A 47 -16.63 -17.53 14.96
C GLU A 47 -17.85 -18.15 14.24
N PRO A 48 -18.75 -18.86 14.96
CA PRO A 48 -19.93 -19.49 14.38
C PRO A 48 -20.89 -18.50 13.72
N SER A 49 -21.03 -17.29 14.28
CA SER A 49 -21.93 -16.25 13.76
C SER A 49 -21.57 -15.82 12.34
N LEU A 50 -20.28 -15.84 12.01
CA LEU A 50 -19.77 -15.54 10.66
C LEU A 50 -19.58 -16.80 9.80
N GLY A 51 -19.71 -18.00 10.40
CA GLY A 51 -19.37 -19.26 9.78
C GLY A 51 -17.91 -19.32 9.33
N ALA A 52 -16.98 -18.85 10.16
CA ALA A 52 -15.58 -18.68 9.79
C ALA A 52 -14.60 -18.92 10.95
N ALA A 53 -13.34 -19.11 10.62
CA ALA A 53 -12.21 -19.22 11.54
C ALA A 53 -11.19 -18.10 11.28
N PHE A 54 -10.56 -17.61 12.34
CA PHE A 54 -9.44 -16.67 12.24
C PHE A 54 -8.11 -17.41 12.41
N ILE A 55 -7.17 -17.11 11.52
CA ILE A 55 -5.92 -17.86 11.41
C ILE A 55 -4.74 -16.92 11.59
N ASP A 56 -3.81 -17.32 12.45
CA ASP A 56 -2.48 -16.75 12.50
C ASP A 56 -1.61 -17.36 11.41
N TYR A 57 -1.04 -16.52 10.55
CA TYR A 57 -0.08 -16.92 9.53
C TYR A 57 1.20 -16.08 9.58
N GLY A 58 1.44 -15.37 10.69
CA GLY A 58 2.60 -14.51 10.89
C GLY A 58 2.43 -13.09 10.34
N SER A 59 1.21 -12.66 10.03
CA SER A 59 0.92 -11.24 9.74
C SER A 59 0.44 -10.53 11.01
N MET A 60 0.50 -9.20 11.01
CA MET A 60 0.01 -8.37 12.13
C MET A 60 -1.51 -8.54 12.36
N ARG A 61 -2.24 -8.95 11.31
CA ARG A 61 -3.68 -9.21 11.38
C ARG A 61 -3.98 -10.66 11.04
N HIS A 62 -4.93 -11.23 11.76
CA HIS A 62 -5.39 -12.59 11.49
C HIS A 62 -6.18 -12.66 10.19
N GLY A 63 -5.99 -13.76 9.46
CA GLY A 63 -6.71 -14.01 8.23
C GLY A 63 -8.09 -14.59 8.50
N PHE A 64 -9.00 -14.39 7.56
CA PHE A 64 -10.38 -14.85 7.61
C PHE A 64 -10.55 -16.08 6.71
N LEU A 65 -10.86 -17.24 7.30
CA LEU A 65 -11.14 -18.49 6.58
C LEU A 65 -12.63 -18.87 6.73
N PRO A 66 -13.45 -18.73 5.69
CA PRO A 66 -14.86 -19.13 5.75
C PRO A 66 -15.01 -20.67 5.64
N ILE A 67 -16.09 -21.20 6.22
CA ILE A 67 -16.38 -22.65 6.25
C ILE A 67 -16.42 -23.31 4.87
N LYS A 68 -16.84 -22.55 3.85
CA LYS A 68 -16.94 -23.00 2.46
C LYS A 68 -15.58 -23.24 1.80
N GLU A 69 -14.52 -22.69 2.35
CA GLU A 69 -13.15 -22.73 1.83
C GLU A 69 -12.25 -23.72 2.60
N ILE A 70 -12.86 -24.59 3.42
CA ILE A 70 -12.17 -25.62 4.21
C ILE A 70 -12.24 -26.96 3.48
N ALA A 71 -11.08 -27.56 3.21
CA ALA A 71 -10.94 -28.86 2.61
C ALA A 71 -11.35 -29.95 3.61
N LYS A 72 -11.98 -31.00 3.09
CA LYS A 72 -12.51 -32.11 3.90
C LYS A 72 -11.44 -32.87 4.69
N GLU A 73 -10.17 -32.77 4.28
CA GLU A 73 -9.04 -33.38 4.97
C GLU A 73 -8.82 -32.82 6.38
N TYR A 74 -9.24 -31.57 6.63
CA TYR A 74 -9.10 -30.92 7.94
C TYR A 74 -10.30 -31.11 8.85
N PHE A 75 -11.37 -31.76 8.36
CA PHE A 75 -12.58 -31.98 9.15
C PHE A 75 -12.30 -33.05 10.21
N LEU A 76 -12.74 -32.81 11.44
CA LEU A 76 -12.76 -33.85 12.46
C LEU A 76 -13.60 -35.05 11.97
N ASN A 77 -13.07 -36.26 12.17
CA ASN A 77 -13.61 -37.53 11.63
C ASN A 77 -15.10 -37.81 11.94
N GLN A 78 -15.73 -37.04 12.84
CA GLN A 78 -17.12 -37.21 13.29
C GLN A 78 -18.16 -36.48 12.42
N CYS A 79 -17.76 -35.67 11.43
CA CYS A 79 -18.67 -34.74 10.73
C CYS A 79 -19.11 -35.19 9.33
N ARG A 80 -18.85 -36.44 8.93
CA ARG A 80 -19.22 -36.99 7.62
C ARG A 80 -20.72 -37.32 7.56
N GLY A 81 -21.59 -36.32 7.47
CA GLY A 81 -23.01 -36.59 7.20
C GLY A 81 -24.00 -35.44 7.36
N ASN A 82 -23.67 -34.38 8.10
CA ASN A 82 -24.63 -33.30 8.36
C ASN A 82 -24.46 -32.12 7.36
N PRO A 83 -25.52 -31.65 6.68
CA PRO A 83 -25.43 -30.52 5.74
C PRO A 83 -25.34 -29.14 6.44
N ARG A 84 -25.56 -29.07 7.76
CA ARG A 84 -25.40 -27.85 8.58
C ARG A 84 -24.37 -28.07 9.68
N LEU A 85 -23.10 -28.18 9.29
CA LEU A 85 -22.01 -28.26 10.24
C LEU A 85 -21.70 -26.87 10.79
N ASN A 86 -21.63 -26.74 12.11
CA ASN A 86 -21.09 -25.54 12.73
C ASN A 86 -19.56 -25.57 12.63
N ILE A 87 -18.94 -24.39 12.57
CA ILE A 87 -17.47 -24.28 12.45
C ILE A 87 -16.74 -24.96 13.62
N ARG A 88 -17.35 -24.98 14.82
CA ARG A 88 -16.83 -25.63 16.04
C ARG A 88 -16.73 -27.15 15.91
N ASP A 89 -17.57 -27.75 15.07
CA ASP A 89 -17.57 -29.20 14.85
C ASP A 89 -16.53 -29.59 13.80
N ILE A 90 -16.05 -28.62 13.00
CA ILE A 90 -15.13 -28.87 11.89
C ILE A 90 -13.68 -28.70 12.32
N LEU A 91 -13.36 -27.58 12.99
CA LEU A 91 -12.00 -27.20 13.37
C LEU A 91 -11.86 -27.07 14.88
N LYS A 92 -10.63 -27.24 15.37
CA LYS A 92 -10.25 -26.93 16.76
C LYS A 92 -9.36 -25.70 16.81
N GLU A 93 -9.47 -24.93 17.89
CA GLU A 93 -8.50 -23.89 18.20
C GLU A 93 -7.12 -24.50 18.40
N GLY A 94 -6.11 -23.84 17.85
CA GLY A 94 -4.75 -24.31 17.82
C GLY A 94 -4.40 -25.31 16.71
N GLN A 95 -5.36 -25.75 15.89
CA GLN A 95 -5.11 -26.64 14.76
C GLN A 95 -4.23 -25.96 13.71
N GLU A 96 -3.21 -26.67 13.23
CA GLU A 96 -2.36 -26.22 12.12
C GLU A 96 -2.98 -26.60 10.78
N ILE A 97 -3.03 -25.65 9.85
CA ILE A 97 -3.62 -25.83 8.53
C ILE A 97 -2.80 -25.13 7.45
N ILE A 98 -2.73 -25.73 6.26
CA ILE A 98 -2.11 -25.09 5.09
C ILE A 98 -3.14 -24.18 4.45
N ILE A 99 -2.78 -22.91 4.28
CA ILE A 99 -3.65 -21.87 3.77
C ILE A 99 -3.01 -21.16 2.59
N GLN A 100 -3.83 -20.70 1.66
CA GLN A 100 -3.45 -19.80 0.59
C GLN A 100 -4.21 -18.48 0.73
N ILE A 101 -3.52 -17.37 0.48
CA ILE A 101 -4.16 -16.05 0.44
C ILE A 101 -4.95 -15.91 -0.87
N SER A 102 -6.28 -15.90 -0.75
CA SER A 102 -7.19 -15.67 -1.88
C SER A 102 -7.33 -14.16 -2.19
N LYS A 103 -7.51 -13.35 -1.14
CA LYS A 103 -7.59 -11.89 -1.23
C LYS A 103 -6.70 -11.25 -0.18
N GLU A 104 -5.97 -10.21 -0.57
CA GLU A 104 -5.05 -9.49 0.31
C GLU A 104 -5.78 -8.71 1.40
N GLU A 105 -5.02 -8.31 2.42
CA GLU A 105 -5.50 -7.44 3.50
C GLU A 105 -5.93 -6.09 2.92
N ARG A 106 -7.08 -5.57 3.37
CA ARG A 106 -7.62 -4.30 2.87
C ARG A 106 -8.19 -3.46 3.98
N GLY A 107 -7.73 -2.21 4.09
CA GLY A 107 -8.23 -1.24 5.07
C GLY A 107 -8.04 -1.75 6.49
N HIS A 108 -9.13 -2.16 7.13
CA HIS A 108 -9.15 -2.80 8.46
C HIS A 108 -9.40 -4.31 8.42
N LYS A 109 -9.73 -4.89 7.26
CA LYS A 109 -10.04 -6.31 7.10
C LYS A 109 -8.77 -7.13 6.87
N GLY A 110 -8.65 -8.25 7.56
CA GLY A 110 -7.58 -9.24 7.32
C GLY A 110 -7.70 -9.91 5.95
N ALA A 111 -6.68 -10.67 5.56
CA ALA A 111 -6.65 -11.39 4.29
C ALA A 111 -7.75 -12.46 4.26
N SER A 112 -8.37 -12.68 3.10
CA SER A 112 -9.26 -13.81 2.89
C SER A 112 -8.44 -15.03 2.53
N LEU A 113 -8.62 -16.10 3.29
CA LEU A 113 -7.84 -17.33 3.17
C LEU A 113 -8.69 -18.46 2.57
N THR A 114 -8.01 -19.45 1.99
CA THR A 114 -8.61 -20.71 1.55
C THR A 114 -7.65 -21.86 1.81
N THR A 115 -8.17 -23.05 2.10
CA THR A 115 -7.38 -24.30 2.15
C THR A 115 -7.40 -25.05 0.82
N PHE A 116 -8.22 -24.61 -0.12
CA PHE A 116 -8.20 -25.08 -1.50
C PHE A 116 -7.06 -24.40 -2.24
N ILE A 117 -5.87 -24.94 -2.05
CA ILE A 117 -4.64 -24.44 -2.65
C ILE A 117 -4.71 -24.58 -4.16
N SER A 118 -4.39 -23.51 -4.87
CA SER A 118 -4.30 -23.41 -6.32
C SER A 118 -2.88 -23.13 -6.74
N LEU A 119 -2.33 -24.01 -7.58
CA LEU A 119 -1.01 -23.86 -8.18
C LEU A 119 -1.21 -23.55 -9.67
N ALA A 120 -1.16 -22.26 -9.98
CA ALA A 120 -1.38 -21.76 -11.32
C ALA A 120 -0.10 -21.90 -12.17
N GLY A 121 -0.16 -22.79 -13.15
CA GLY A 121 0.79 -22.87 -14.24
C GLY A 121 0.42 -21.96 -15.40
N CYS A 122 1.16 -22.12 -16.50
CA CYS A 122 0.93 -21.41 -17.74
C CYS A 122 -0.28 -21.98 -18.49
N TYR A 123 -0.41 -23.31 -18.54
CA TYR A 123 -1.50 -23.99 -19.25
C TYR A 123 -2.54 -24.55 -18.31
N LEU A 124 -2.10 -25.07 -17.15
CA LEU A 124 -2.96 -25.77 -16.21
C LEU A 124 -2.98 -25.07 -14.86
N VAL A 125 -4.08 -25.17 -14.14
CA VAL A 125 -4.16 -24.85 -12.70
C VAL A 125 -4.47 -26.14 -11.96
N LEU A 126 -3.53 -26.56 -11.11
CA LEU A 126 -3.68 -27.74 -10.28
C LEU A 126 -4.35 -27.36 -8.96
N MET A 127 -5.38 -28.13 -8.58
CA MET A 127 -6.17 -27.97 -7.36
C MET A 127 -6.06 -29.25 -6.53
N PRO A 128 -4.95 -29.48 -5.79
CA PRO A 128 -4.70 -30.74 -5.11
C PRO A 128 -5.75 -31.12 -4.05
N ASN A 129 -6.39 -30.12 -3.43
CA ASN A 129 -7.29 -30.32 -2.30
C ASN A 129 -8.77 -30.33 -2.69
N ASN A 130 -9.11 -30.22 -3.98
CA ASN A 130 -10.49 -30.11 -4.45
C ASN A 130 -10.75 -30.95 -5.71
N PRO A 131 -11.28 -32.18 -5.59
CA PRO A 131 -11.60 -33.00 -6.75
C PRO A 131 -12.80 -32.47 -7.54
N LYS A 132 -13.66 -31.63 -6.92
CA LYS A 132 -14.81 -31.03 -7.60
C LYS A 132 -14.42 -29.85 -8.48
N ALA A 133 -13.27 -29.22 -8.22
CA ALA A 133 -12.76 -28.11 -9.01
C ALA A 133 -12.01 -28.66 -10.23
N GLY A 134 -12.76 -29.08 -11.24
CA GLY A 134 -12.21 -29.46 -12.55
C GLY A 134 -12.95 -28.74 -13.68
N GLY A 135 -12.25 -28.43 -14.77
CA GLY A 135 -12.92 -27.92 -15.97
C GLY A 135 -12.04 -27.15 -16.94
N ILE A 136 -12.71 -26.44 -17.84
CA ILE A 136 -12.10 -25.65 -18.92
C ILE A 136 -12.36 -24.18 -18.64
N SER A 137 -11.37 -23.32 -18.96
CA SER A 137 -11.52 -21.86 -18.89
C SER A 137 -12.79 -21.40 -19.61
N ARG A 138 -13.54 -20.49 -18.97
CA ARG A 138 -14.79 -19.94 -19.53
C ARG A 138 -14.62 -19.14 -20.82
N ARG A 139 -13.39 -18.74 -21.14
CA ARG A 139 -13.08 -18.03 -22.39
C ARG A 139 -13.06 -18.94 -23.62
N ILE A 140 -13.04 -20.25 -23.40
CA ILE A 140 -12.99 -21.24 -24.47
C ILE A 140 -14.42 -21.72 -24.70
N GLU A 141 -14.93 -21.46 -25.89
CA GLU A 141 -16.29 -21.76 -26.35
C GLU A 141 -16.19 -22.47 -27.71
N GLY A 142 -17.26 -23.16 -28.14
CA GLY A 142 -17.29 -23.84 -29.44
C GLY A 142 -16.44 -25.12 -29.52
N GLU A 143 -15.87 -25.37 -30.71
CA GLU A 143 -15.14 -26.59 -31.08
C GLU A 143 -13.87 -26.79 -30.24
N ASP A 144 -13.14 -25.70 -29.99
CA ASP A 144 -11.98 -25.64 -29.07
C ASP A 144 -12.23 -26.28 -27.71
N ARG A 145 -13.46 -26.14 -27.20
CA ARG A 145 -13.85 -26.71 -25.90
C ARG A 145 -14.07 -28.22 -25.99
N ALA A 146 -14.55 -28.72 -27.13
CA ALA A 146 -14.71 -30.15 -27.35
C ALA A 146 -13.35 -30.84 -27.39
N GLU A 147 -12.38 -30.28 -28.12
CA GLU A 147 -11.02 -30.81 -28.21
C GLU A 147 -10.35 -30.95 -26.83
N ILE A 148 -10.39 -29.88 -26.02
CA ILE A 148 -9.79 -29.93 -24.68
C ILE A 148 -10.52 -30.94 -23.78
N LYS A 149 -11.83 -31.11 -23.96
CA LYS A 149 -12.61 -32.08 -23.17
C LYS A 149 -12.19 -33.52 -23.46
N GLU A 150 -11.76 -33.81 -24.68
CA GLU A 150 -11.18 -35.11 -25.08
C GLU A 150 -9.77 -35.30 -24.54
N ILE A 151 -8.99 -34.23 -24.43
CA ILE A 151 -7.60 -34.27 -23.93
C ILE A 151 -7.51 -34.44 -22.41
N ILE A 152 -8.40 -33.82 -21.63
CA ILE A 152 -8.38 -33.87 -20.16
C ILE A 152 -8.30 -35.30 -19.59
N PRO A 153 -9.11 -36.29 -20.03
CA PRO A 153 -9.04 -37.65 -19.50
C PRO A 153 -7.75 -38.40 -19.87
N LEU A 154 -7.01 -37.96 -20.90
CA LEU A 154 -5.73 -38.55 -21.27
C LEU A 154 -4.59 -38.12 -20.32
N LEU A 155 -4.80 -37.10 -19.49
CA LEU A 155 -3.81 -36.63 -18.52
C LEU A 155 -3.84 -37.47 -17.25
N ASN A 156 -2.66 -37.87 -16.78
CA ASN A 156 -2.51 -38.66 -15.56
C ASN A 156 -2.61 -37.77 -14.32
N VAL A 157 -3.83 -37.48 -13.88
CA VAL A 157 -4.11 -36.69 -12.67
C VAL A 157 -4.31 -37.63 -11.47
N PRO A 158 -3.57 -37.46 -10.35
CA PRO A 158 -3.78 -38.27 -9.15
C PRO A 158 -5.20 -38.13 -8.56
N ASN A 159 -5.70 -39.23 -8.00
CA ASN A 159 -7.03 -39.28 -7.38
C ASN A 159 -7.18 -38.21 -6.28
N GLY A 160 -8.31 -37.50 -6.29
CA GLY A 160 -8.62 -36.46 -5.31
C GLY A 160 -8.17 -35.05 -5.70
N MET A 161 -7.42 -34.90 -6.80
CA MET A 161 -7.00 -33.59 -7.31
C MET A 161 -7.92 -33.11 -8.45
N GLY A 162 -8.11 -31.80 -8.53
CA GLY A 162 -8.79 -31.13 -9.62
C GLY A 162 -7.82 -30.46 -10.59
N LEU A 163 -8.22 -30.32 -11.85
CA LEU A 163 -7.42 -29.69 -12.90
C LEU A 163 -8.28 -28.70 -13.70
N ILE A 164 -7.77 -27.49 -13.90
CA ILE A 164 -8.42 -26.49 -14.75
C ILE A 164 -7.50 -26.13 -15.91
N VAL A 165 -7.99 -26.27 -17.15
CA VAL A 165 -7.26 -25.87 -18.35
C VAL A 165 -7.45 -24.37 -18.61
N ARG A 166 -6.34 -23.63 -18.72
CA ARG A 166 -6.31 -22.19 -19.00
C ARG A 166 -6.43 -21.94 -20.51
N THR A 167 -6.78 -20.70 -20.88
CA THR A 167 -6.89 -20.26 -22.28
C THR A 167 -5.59 -20.46 -23.08
N ALA A 168 -4.43 -20.31 -22.44
CA ALA A 168 -3.14 -20.53 -23.11
C ALA A 168 -2.85 -22.02 -23.41
N GLY A 169 -3.62 -22.95 -22.84
CA GLY A 169 -3.50 -24.39 -23.09
C GLY A 169 -4.22 -24.85 -24.36
N LEU A 170 -4.94 -23.96 -25.04
CA LEU A 170 -5.60 -24.25 -26.31
C LEU A 170 -4.56 -24.60 -27.40
N GLY A 171 -4.83 -25.65 -28.17
CA GLY A 171 -3.97 -26.10 -29.27
C GLY A 171 -2.62 -26.70 -28.84
N LYS A 172 -2.43 -27.00 -27.55
CA LYS A 172 -1.20 -27.64 -27.04
C LYS A 172 -1.37 -29.15 -26.97
N SER A 173 -0.30 -29.88 -27.29
CA SER A 173 -0.29 -31.34 -27.26
C SER A 173 -0.41 -31.88 -25.82
N THR A 174 -0.90 -33.10 -25.72
CA THR A 174 -1.06 -33.85 -24.47
C THR A 174 0.26 -33.94 -23.69
N GLU A 175 1.38 -34.16 -24.36
CA GLU A 175 2.71 -34.23 -23.76
C GLU A 175 3.14 -32.93 -23.06
N VAL A 176 2.87 -31.78 -23.66
CA VAL A 176 3.22 -30.47 -23.09
C VAL A 176 2.37 -30.20 -21.86
N LEU A 177 1.08 -30.52 -21.93
CA LEU A 177 0.17 -30.41 -20.77
C LEU A 177 0.58 -31.37 -19.64
N GLN A 178 0.99 -32.59 -19.96
CA GLN A 178 1.46 -33.57 -18.98
C GLN A 178 2.75 -33.11 -18.30
N LYS A 179 3.69 -32.50 -19.03
CA LYS A 179 4.91 -31.90 -18.46
C LYS A 179 4.58 -30.74 -17.50
N ASP A 180 3.66 -29.85 -17.87
CA ASP A 180 3.21 -28.75 -17.00
C ASP A 180 2.54 -29.31 -15.72
N LEU A 181 1.72 -30.35 -15.85
CA LEU A 181 1.10 -31.06 -14.73
C LEU A 181 2.15 -31.66 -13.79
N GLN A 182 3.15 -32.36 -14.32
CA GLN A 182 4.19 -33.00 -13.51
C GLN A 182 4.99 -31.96 -12.71
N TYR A 183 5.32 -30.82 -13.31
CA TYR A 183 6.00 -29.74 -12.58
C TYR A 183 5.14 -29.30 -11.38
N ARG A 184 3.83 -29.10 -11.58
CA ARG A 184 2.92 -28.68 -10.49
C ARG A 184 2.77 -29.74 -9.41
N LEU A 185 2.76 -31.03 -9.76
CA LEU A 185 2.75 -32.12 -8.80
C LEU A 185 4.03 -32.12 -7.95
N ASN A 186 5.20 -31.99 -8.58
CA ASN A 186 6.48 -31.89 -7.87
C ASN A 186 6.50 -30.68 -6.92
N HIS A 187 5.95 -29.54 -7.34
CA HIS A 187 5.83 -28.34 -6.52
C HIS A 187 4.90 -28.57 -5.32
N TRP A 188 3.77 -29.25 -5.52
CA TRP A 188 2.86 -29.61 -4.45
C TRP A 188 3.51 -30.55 -3.41
N GLU A 189 4.28 -31.54 -3.87
CA GLU A 189 5.05 -32.40 -2.97
C GLU A 189 6.09 -31.62 -2.17
N ALA A 190 6.77 -30.65 -2.79
CA ALA A 190 7.71 -29.78 -2.09
C ALA A 190 7.02 -28.95 -1.00
N ILE A 191 5.82 -28.41 -1.28
CA ILE A 191 5.00 -27.67 -0.31
C ILE A 191 4.61 -28.58 0.87
N LYS A 192 4.16 -29.81 0.59
CA LYS A 192 3.82 -30.80 1.63
C LYS A 192 5.03 -31.14 2.51
N LYS A 193 6.18 -31.44 1.90
CA LYS A 193 7.44 -31.74 2.61
C LYS A 193 7.87 -30.56 3.48
N ALA A 194 7.81 -29.33 2.97
CA ALA A 194 8.14 -28.13 3.72
C ALA A 194 7.20 -27.89 4.91
N SER A 195 5.90 -28.18 4.75
CA SER A 195 4.88 -28.06 5.81
C SER A 195 5.13 -29.00 6.99
N LEU A 196 5.69 -30.20 6.75
CA LEU A 196 6.00 -31.17 7.80
C LEU A 196 7.25 -30.78 8.61
N ASN A 197 8.21 -30.09 7.98
CA ASN A 197 9.52 -29.81 8.59
C ASN A 197 9.50 -28.69 9.64
N LYS A 198 8.50 -27.81 9.64
CA LYS A 198 8.42 -26.63 10.53
C LYS A 198 7.03 -26.49 11.15
N ASN A 199 7.00 -25.94 12.37
CA ASN A 199 5.75 -25.64 13.08
C ASN A 199 5.18 -24.29 12.62
N ALA A 200 3.85 -24.13 12.70
CA ALA A 200 3.19 -22.88 12.34
C ALA A 200 3.48 -21.75 13.37
N PRO A 201 3.43 -20.46 12.98
CA PRO A 201 3.16 -19.93 11.64
C PRO A 201 4.43 -19.66 10.81
N PHE A 202 4.43 -20.04 9.53
CA PHE A 202 5.51 -19.65 8.60
C PHE A 202 5.07 -19.65 7.13
N LEU A 203 5.82 -18.93 6.29
CA LEU A 203 5.66 -18.89 4.83
C LEU A 203 6.23 -20.15 4.19
N ILE A 204 5.39 -20.93 3.51
CA ILE A 204 5.82 -22.14 2.79
C ILE A 204 6.23 -21.78 1.36
N HIS A 205 5.38 -21.01 0.66
CA HIS A 205 5.60 -20.63 -0.72
C HIS A 205 5.26 -19.16 -0.93
N GLN A 206 6.24 -18.42 -1.43
CA GLN A 206 6.06 -17.07 -1.94
C GLN A 206 5.71 -17.14 -3.42
N GLU A 207 4.61 -16.50 -3.80
CA GLU A 207 4.22 -16.34 -5.20
C GLU A 207 5.31 -15.56 -5.94
N SER A 208 5.48 -15.88 -7.22
CA SER A 208 6.58 -15.37 -8.02
C SER A 208 6.48 -13.85 -8.31
N ASN A 209 7.65 -13.26 -8.61
CA ASN A 209 7.83 -11.87 -9.04
C ASN A 209 6.86 -11.49 -10.20
N VAL A 210 6.46 -10.20 -10.30
CA VAL A 210 5.68 -9.65 -11.41
C VAL A 210 6.15 -10.08 -12.79
N ILE A 211 7.45 -10.25 -13.03
CA ILE A 211 7.96 -10.75 -14.33
C ILE A 211 7.42 -12.15 -14.62
N ILE A 212 7.62 -13.08 -13.68
CA ILE A 212 7.20 -14.47 -13.81
C ILE A 212 5.67 -14.54 -13.96
N ARG A 213 4.94 -13.75 -13.18
CA ARG A 213 3.47 -13.65 -13.30
C ARG A 213 3.05 -13.13 -14.68
N ALA A 214 3.72 -12.11 -15.19
CA ALA A 214 3.43 -11.55 -16.50
C ALA A 214 3.68 -12.58 -17.62
N ILE A 215 4.79 -13.32 -17.55
CA ILE A 215 5.08 -14.42 -18.48
C ILE A 215 4.01 -15.51 -18.36
N ARG A 216 3.64 -15.92 -17.14
CA ARG A 216 2.61 -16.95 -16.94
C ARG A 216 1.26 -16.54 -17.54
N ASP A 217 0.87 -15.29 -17.34
CA ASP A 217 -0.49 -14.83 -17.62
C ASP A 217 -0.66 -14.24 -19.03
N HIS A 218 0.41 -13.74 -19.65
CA HIS A 218 0.34 -13.00 -20.92
C HIS A 218 1.22 -13.53 -22.06
N LEU A 219 2.01 -14.58 -21.82
CA LEU A 219 2.81 -15.18 -22.89
C LEU A 219 1.93 -16.04 -23.80
N HIS A 220 1.29 -15.37 -24.77
CA HIS A 220 0.53 -15.97 -25.86
C HIS A 220 1.41 -16.15 -27.11
N PRO A 221 1.02 -17.05 -28.05
CA PRO A 221 1.73 -17.22 -29.32
C PRO A 221 1.93 -15.91 -30.09
N ASP A 222 0.96 -14.99 -30.00
CA ASP A 222 0.94 -13.67 -30.65
C ASP A 222 2.04 -12.72 -30.16
N VAL A 223 2.67 -13.02 -29.02
CA VAL A 223 3.78 -12.22 -28.51
C VAL A 223 5.00 -12.45 -29.40
N GLN A 224 5.39 -11.42 -30.14
CA GLN A 224 6.54 -11.45 -31.04
C GLN A 224 7.87 -11.41 -30.28
N GLU A 225 8.04 -10.43 -29.38
CA GLU A 225 9.31 -10.19 -28.68
C GLU A 225 9.09 -9.86 -27.19
N ILE A 226 10.03 -10.31 -26.36
CA ILE A 226 10.15 -9.95 -24.94
C ILE A 226 11.44 -9.16 -24.78
N ILE A 227 11.32 -7.88 -24.47
CA ILE A 227 12.46 -6.97 -24.42
C ILE A 227 12.69 -6.56 -22.97
N ILE A 228 13.91 -6.74 -22.51
CA ILE A 228 14.32 -6.55 -21.11
C ILE A 228 15.57 -5.65 -21.10
N ASP A 229 15.59 -4.64 -20.24
CA ASP A 229 16.69 -3.67 -20.11
C ASP A 229 17.89 -4.17 -19.28
N GLU A 230 17.68 -5.06 -18.31
CA GLU A 230 18.72 -5.57 -17.43
C GLU A 230 19.16 -7.01 -17.78
N PHE A 231 20.48 -7.23 -17.88
CA PHE A 231 21.06 -8.52 -18.25
C PHE A 231 20.79 -9.65 -17.24
N GLU A 232 20.94 -9.39 -15.94
CA GLU A 232 20.66 -10.38 -14.89
C GLU A 232 19.21 -10.89 -14.97
N THR A 233 18.28 -9.96 -15.21
CA THR A 233 16.86 -10.27 -15.39
C THR A 233 16.60 -11.08 -16.66
N VAL A 234 17.35 -10.86 -17.76
CA VAL A 234 17.27 -11.69 -18.97
C VAL A 234 17.62 -13.15 -18.68
N GLU A 235 18.71 -13.40 -17.97
CA GLU A 235 19.13 -14.77 -17.61
C GLU A 235 18.10 -15.45 -16.71
N MET A 236 17.59 -14.74 -15.70
CA MET A 236 16.52 -15.22 -14.84
C MET A 236 15.28 -15.65 -15.64
N VAL A 237 14.86 -14.83 -16.60
CA VAL A 237 13.68 -15.09 -17.44
C VAL A 237 13.91 -16.28 -18.36
N LYS A 238 15.10 -16.40 -18.97
CA LYS A 238 15.48 -17.55 -19.80
C LYS A 238 15.42 -18.85 -19.02
N ASN A 239 16.07 -18.90 -17.85
CA ASN A 239 16.07 -20.07 -16.96
C ASN A 239 14.63 -20.46 -16.56
N HIS A 240 13.78 -19.46 -16.29
CA HIS A 240 12.40 -19.70 -15.92
C HIS A 240 11.58 -20.29 -17.08
N ILE A 241 11.68 -19.73 -18.28
CA ILE A 241 10.97 -20.21 -19.48
C ILE A 241 11.42 -21.63 -19.85
N GLU A 242 12.71 -21.93 -19.71
CA GLU A 242 13.25 -23.27 -19.88
C GLU A 242 12.68 -24.27 -18.86
N SER A 243 12.57 -23.87 -17.59
CA SER A 243 11.99 -24.70 -16.54
C SER A 243 10.51 -25.04 -16.77
N ILE A 244 9.77 -24.17 -17.47
CA ILE A 244 8.36 -24.38 -17.85
C ILE A 244 8.25 -25.26 -19.12
N GLY A 245 9.34 -25.47 -19.86
CA GLY A 245 9.33 -26.22 -21.11
C GLY A 245 8.88 -25.40 -22.32
N ARG A 246 8.94 -24.06 -22.26
CA ARG A 246 8.53 -23.14 -23.32
C ARG A 246 9.71 -22.67 -24.18
N LYS A 247 10.53 -23.61 -24.66
CA LYS A 247 11.74 -23.31 -25.45
C LYS A 247 11.47 -22.45 -26.70
N GLU A 248 10.26 -22.53 -27.27
CA GLU A 248 9.81 -21.71 -28.41
C GLU A 248 9.93 -20.20 -28.15
N PHE A 249 9.80 -19.76 -26.89
CA PHE A 249 9.88 -18.34 -26.51
C PHE A 249 11.28 -17.90 -26.09
N SER A 250 12.22 -18.83 -25.85
CA SER A 250 13.60 -18.47 -25.47
C SER A 250 14.28 -17.60 -26.53
N ASN A 251 13.99 -17.85 -27.81
CA ASN A 251 14.52 -17.10 -28.95
C ASN A 251 13.89 -15.70 -29.09
N LYS A 252 12.72 -15.47 -28.48
CA LYS A 252 11.99 -14.20 -28.53
C LYS A 252 12.47 -13.20 -27.46
N ILE A 253 13.31 -13.64 -26.52
CA ILE A 253 13.85 -12.81 -25.44
C ILE A 253 15.06 -12.03 -25.95
N LYS A 254 14.98 -10.71 -25.94
CA LYS A 254 16.04 -9.80 -26.36
C LYS A 254 16.43 -8.86 -25.21
N HIS A 255 17.73 -8.64 -25.08
CA HIS A 255 18.27 -7.63 -24.19
C HIS A 255 18.27 -6.27 -24.90
N TYR A 256 17.81 -5.23 -24.22
CA TYR A 256 17.80 -3.87 -24.71
C TYR A 256 19.02 -3.12 -24.19
N SER A 257 19.93 -2.77 -25.10
CA SER A 257 21.16 -2.02 -24.78
C SER A 257 21.14 -0.57 -25.30
N GLY A 258 19.95 -0.03 -25.59
CA GLY A 258 19.81 1.34 -26.09
C GLY A 258 20.10 2.38 -25.00
N LYS A 259 20.58 3.57 -25.42
CA LYS A 259 20.83 4.70 -24.50
C LYS A 259 19.53 5.32 -23.96
N ILE A 260 18.46 5.27 -24.75
CA ILE A 260 17.15 5.82 -24.39
C ILE A 260 16.43 4.76 -23.56
N PRO A 261 15.76 5.11 -22.44
CA PRO A 261 15.00 4.12 -21.66
C PRO A 261 13.97 3.37 -22.51
N ILE A 262 13.80 2.08 -22.25
CA ILE A 262 12.96 1.17 -23.05
C ILE A 262 11.53 1.72 -23.27
N PHE A 263 10.86 2.20 -22.23
CA PHE A 263 9.49 2.72 -22.36
C PHE A 263 9.39 4.04 -23.13
N SER A 264 10.41 4.90 -23.02
CA SER A 264 10.51 6.13 -23.80
C SER A 264 10.78 5.83 -25.28
N HIS A 265 11.63 4.84 -25.57
CA HIS A 265 11.91 4.39 -26.93
C HIS A 265 10.64 3.89 -27.64
N TYR A 266 9.77 3.17 -26.94
CA TYR A 266 8.47 2.72 -27.45
C TYR A 266 7.32 3.73 -27.27
N GLN A 267 7.60 4.95 -26.77
CA GLN A 267 6.63 6.04 -26.58
C GLN A 267 5.42 5.67 -25.69
N ILE A 268 5.61 4.78 -24.72
CA ILE A 268 4.54 4.36 -23.80
C ILE A 268 4.56 5.07 -22.45
N GLU A 269 5.64 5.79 -22.11
CA GLU A 269 5.76 6.46 -20.81
C GLU A 269 4.62 7.48 -20.56
N SER A 270 4.24 8.26 -21.57
CA SER A 270 3.11 9.20 -21.49
C SER A 270 1.77 8.48 -21.25
N GLN A 271 1.61 7.29 -21.81
CA GLN A 271 0.41 6.46 -21.60
C GLN A 271 0.40 5.83 -20.21
N ILE A 272 1.57 5.50 -19.65
CA ILE A 272 1.69 5.05 -18.25
C ILE A 272 1.32 6.19 -17.31
N GLU A 273 1.84 7.40 -17.54
CA GLU A 273 1.50 8.60 -16.76
C GLU A 273 0.00 8.92 -16.79
N SER A 274 -0.68 8.65 -17.92
CA SER A 274 -2.14 8.80 -18.00
C SER A 274 -2.90 7.94 -16.98
N ALA A 275 -2.33 6.84 -16.49
CA ALA A 275 -2.94 5.99 -15.46
C ALA A 275 -2.91 6.63 -14.06
N PHE A 276 -2.04 7.60 -13.82
CA PHE A 276 -1.95 8.36 -12.58
C PHE A 276 -2.80 9.64 -12.60
N GLN A 277 -3.15 10.13 -13.78
CA GLN A 277 -3.93 11.36 -13.94
C GLN A 277 -5.40 11.15 -13.59
N ARG A 278 -6.06 12.21 -13.11
CA ARG A 278 -7.53 12.21 -12.91
C ARG A 278 -8.29 12.36 -14.23
N GLU A 279 -7.80 13.25 -15.10
CA GLU A 279 -8.33 13.51 -16.44
C GLU A 279 -7.50 12.76 -17.49
N VAL A 280 -8.15 12.05 -18.41
CA VAL A 280 -7.50 11.40 -19.55
C VAL A 280 -8.12 11.93 -20.84
N ARG A 281 -7.28 12.42 -21.74
CA ARG A 281 -7.71 12.97 -23.04
C ARG A 281 -8.07 11.86 -24.03
N LEU A 282 -9.13 12.08 -24.79
CA LEU A 282 -9.59 11.23 -25.89
C LEU A 282 -9.02 11.72 -27.23
N PRO A 283 -8.89 10.85 -28.24
CA PRO A 283 -8.37 11.20 -29.56
C PRO A 283 -9.06 12.40 -30.22
N SER A 284 -10.39 12.48 -30.15
CA SER A 284 -11.17 13.58 -30.76
C SER A 284 -11.23 14.87 -29.92
N GLY A 285 -10.43 14.95 -28.84
CA GLY A 285 -10.32 16.11 -27.98
C GLY A 285 -11.18 16.05 -26.71
N GLY A 286 -12.10 15.09 -26.59
CA GLY A 286 -12.84 14.84 -25.36
C GLY A 286 -11.94 14.43 -24.18
N SER A 287 -12.52 14.21 -23.01
CA SER A 287 -11.81 13.66 -21.87
C SER A 287 -12.71 12.83 -20.98
N ILE A 288 -12.10 11.87 -20.27
CA ILE A 288 -12.74 11.12 -19.20
C ILE A 288 -12.14 11.54 -17.86
N MET A 289 -12.99 11.70 -16.85
CA MET A 289 -12.62 12.04 -15.48
C MET A 289 -12.88 10.83 -14.59
N ILE A 290 -11.85 10.32 -13.92
CA ILE A 290 -11.96 9.12 -13.08
C ILE A 290 -11.81 9.50 -11.61
N ASP A 291 -12.90 9.35 -10.84
CA ASP A 291 -12.95 9.66 -9.42
C ASP A 291 -13.21 8.40 -8.58
N THR A 292 -12.30 8.10 -7.66
CA THR A 292 -12.43 6.97 -6.74
C THR A 292 -13.00 7.43 -5.40
N THR A 293 -14.17 6.91 -5.02
CA THR A 293 -14.77 7.12 -3.70
C THR A 293 -14.53 5.90 -2.80
N GLU A 294 -15.04 5.94 -1.57
CA GLU A 294 -14.96 4.81 -0.63
C GLU A 294 -15.69 3.55 -1.16
N ALA A 295 -16.88 3.74 -1.75
CA ALA A 295 -17.76 2.64 -2.15
C ALA A 295 -17.62 2.25 -3.64
N LEU A 296 -17.45 3.23 -4.51
CA LEU A 296 -17.48 3.05 -5.96
C LEU A 296 -16.48 3.95 -6.69
N THR A 297 -16.24 3.65 -7.97
CA THR A 297 -15.49 4.54 -8.88
C THR A 297 -16.47 5.19 -9.84
N ALA A 298 -16.49 6.52 -9.88
CA ALA A 298 -17.29 7.29 -10.81
C ALA A 298 -16.42 7.72 -12.00
N ILE A 299 -16.96 7.63 -13.21
CA ILE A 299 -16.31 8.07 -14.43
C ILE A 299 -17.26 9.02 -15.16
N ASP A 300 -16.79 10.22 -15.48
CA ASP A 300 -17.53 11.24 -16.22
C ASP A 300 -16.90 11.47 -17.60
N VAL A 301 -17.71 11.67 -18.64
CA VAL A 301 -17.29 11.81 -20.04
C VAL A 301 -17.62 13.21 -20.54
N ASN A 302 -16.59 13.93 -20.98
CA ASN A 302 -16.69 15.28 -21.52
C ASN A 302 -16.29 15.30 -23.00
N SER A 303 -17.10 15.89 -23.88
CA SER A 303 -16.76 16.04 -25.31
C SER A 303 -15.70 17.12 -25.57
N SER A 304 -15.48 18.01 -24.60
CA SER A 304 -14.70 19.25 -24.74
C SER A 304 -15.14 20.05 -25.99
N ARG A 305 -14.50 21.17 -26.32
CA ARG A 305 -14.92 22.10 -27.40
C ARG A 305 -14.65 21.53 -28.82
N SER A 306 -14.97 20.27 -29.08
CA SER A 306 -14.90 19.68 -30.42
C SER A 306 -16.13 20.07 -31.25
N THR A 307 -16.32 21.36 -31.50
CA THR A 307 -17.40 21.91 -32.34
C THR A 307 -17.04 21.84 -33.83
N LYS A 308 -16.34 20.79 -34.26
CA LYS A 308 -15.98 20.59 -35.67
C LYS A 308 -17.08 19.86 -36.47
N GLY A 309 -18.00 19.16 -35.78
CA GLY A 309 -19.17 18.54 -36.38
C GLY A 309 -20.38 19.49 -36.39
N THR A 310 -21.19 19.42 -37.44
CA THR A 310 -22.49 20.12 -37.51
C THR A 310 -23.56 19.45 -36.65
N ASP A 311 -23.37 18.18 -36.28
CA ASP A 311 -24.33 17.40 -35.49
C ASP A 311 -23.80 17.10 -34.07
N ILE A 312 -24.55 17.57 -33.07
CA ILE A 312 -24.24 17.41 -31.64
C ILE A 312 -24.42 15.95 -31.22
N GLU A 313 -25.43 15.26 -31.78
CA GLU A 313 -25.72 13.88 -31.41
C GLU A 313 -24.64 12.91 -31.91
N GLU A 314 -24.17 13.10 -33.14
CA GLU A 314 -23.08 12.31 -33.70
C GLU A 314 -21.76 12.54 -32.94
N THR A 315 -21.50 13.78 -32.55
CA THR A 315 -20.32 14.12 -31.73
C THR A 315 -20.38 13.46 -30.35
N ALA A 316 -21.55 13.47 -29.70
CA ALA A 316 -21.77 12.81 -28.42
C ALA A 316 -21.58 11.29 -28.54
N PHE A 317 -22.16 10.68 -29.57
CA PHE A 317 -22.03 9.25 -29.84
C PHE A 317 -20.58 8.83 -30.07
N ASN A 318 -19.86 9.53 -30.96
CA ASN A 318 -18.45 9.25 -31.25
C ASN A 318 -17.55 9.44 -30.02
N THR A 319 -17.78 10.50 -29.23
CA THR A 319 -17.04 10.71 -27.98
C THR A 319 -17.27 9.57 -27.00
N ASN A 320 -18.52 9.12 -26.84
CA ASN A 320 -18.84 8.00 -25.97
C ASN A 320 -18.19 6.69 -26.45
N LEU A 321 -18.14 6.43 -27.77
CA LEU A 321 -17.43 5.27 -28.32
C LEU A 321 -15.93 5.29 -28.01
N GLU A 322 -15.28 6.45 -28.15
CA GLU A 322 -13.87 6.61 -27.76
C GLU A 322 -13.68 6.43 -26.25
N ALA A 323 -14.57 7.01 -25.46
CA ALA A 323 -14.56 6.89 -24.01
C ALA A 323 -14.67 5.42 -23.57
N VAL A 324 -15.49 4.61 -24.22
CA VAL A 324 -15.62 3.18 -23.91
C VAL A 324 -14.30 2.43 -24.06
N GLU A 325 -13.59 2.65 -25.18
CA GLU A 325 -12.31 2.00 -25.41
C GLU A 325 -11.26 2.42 -24.37
N GLU A 326 -11.24 3.72 -24.05
CA GLU A 326 -10.31 4.30 -23.11
C GLU A 326 -10.60 3.89 -21.67
N ILE A 327 -11.87 3.85 -21.26
CA ILE A 327 -12.32 3.36 -19.95
C ILE A 327 -11.89 1.89 -19.79
N ALA A 328 -12.18 1.04 -20.78
CA ALA A 328 -11.79 -0.38 -20.70
C ALA A 328 -10.27 -0.55 -20.55
N ARG A 329 -9.48 0.31 -21.22
CA ARG A 329 -8.02 0.35 -21.09
C ARG A 329 -7.58 0.81 -19.70
N GLN A 330 -8.11 1.95 -19.21
CA GLN A 330 -7.78 2.51 -17.90
C GLN A 330 -8.17 1.58 -16.74
N LEU A 331 -9.28 0.85 -16.85
CA LEU A 331 -9.68 -0.16 -15.87
C LEU A 331 -8.62 -1.27 -15.70
N ARG A 332 -7.92 -1.64 -16.79
CA ARG A 332 -6.81 -2.59 -16.75
C ARG A 332 -5.55 -1.95 -16.19
N LEU A 333 -5.11 -0.82 -16.75
CA LEU A 333 -3.87 -0.14 -16.35
C LEU A 333 -3.84 0.25 -14.87
N ARG A 334 -4.98 0.68 -14.34
CA ARG A 334 -5.11 1.08 -12.92
C ARG A 334 -5.51 -0.07 -12.01
N ASP A 335 -5.79 -1.25 -12.56
CA ASP A 335 -6.38 -2.40 -11.88
C ASP A 335 -7.63 -2.02 -11.04
N LEU A 336 -8.48 -1.13 -11.56
CA LEU A 336 -9.69 -0.67 -10.86
C LEU A 336 -10.69 -1.80 -10.71
N GLY A 337 -11.30 -1.94 -9.54
CA GLY A 337 -12.32 -2.97 -9.33
C GLY A 337 -13.29 -2.64 -8.21
N GLY A 338 -14.35 -3.42 -8.11
CA GLY A 338 -15.54 -3.08 -7.34
C GLY A 338 -16.64 -2.55 -8.25
N LEU A 339 -17.52 -1.71 -7.69
CA LEU A 339 -18.58 -1.05 -8.42
C LEU A 339 -18.00 0.17 -9.15
N ILE A 340 -18.30 0.29 -10.43
CA ILE A 340 -17.92 1.39 -11.30
C ILE A 340 -19.20 1.93 -11.91
N VAL A 341 -19.36 3.25 -11.91
CA VAL A 341 -20.49 3.96 -12.50
C VAL A 341 -19.92 4.90 -13.55
N ILE A 342 -20.48 4.85 -14.76
CA ILE A 342 -20.04 5.67 -15.90
C ILE A 342 -21.20 6.59 -16.27
N ASP A 343 -20.92 7.88 -16.30
CA ASP A 343 -21.81 8.94 -16.77
C ASP A 343 -21.41 9.27 -18.21
N PHE A 344 -22.22 8.78 -19.16
CA PHE A 344 -22.02 9.05 -20.58
C PHE A 344 -22.72 10.34 -20.97
N ILE A 345 -22.25 10.97 -22.04
CA ILE A 345 -22.96 12.12 -22.62
C ILE A 345 -24.35 11.63 -23.07
N ASP A 346 -25.39 12.38 -22.69
CA ASP A 346 -26.78 12.06 -23.02
C ASP A 346 -26.97 11.85 -24.52
N MET A 347 -27.71 10.78 -24.87
CA MET A 347 -28.09 10.46 -26.23
C MET A 347 -29.59 10.23 -26.30
N SER A 348 -30.27 10.94 -27.20
CA SER A 348 -31.71 10.82 -27.44
C SER A 348 -32.06 9.48 -28.13
N ILE A 349 -31.20 9.02 -29.04
CA ILE A 349 -31.43 7.83 -29.87
C ILE A 349 -31.06 6.55 -29.12
N GLN A 350 -32.04 5.65 -28.95
CA GLN A 350 -31.84 4.37 -28.23
C GLN A 350 -30.90 3.39 -28.95
N THR A 351 -30.74 3.49 -30.28
CA THR A 351 -29.81 2.64 -31.02
C THR A 351 -28.37 2.95 -30.62
N HIS A 352 -28.01 4.22 -30.52
CA HIS A 352 -26.69 4.68 -30.05
C HIS A 352 -26.36 4.15 -28.65
N GLN A 353 -27.32 4.22 -27.73
CA GLN A 353 -27.17 3.65 -26.39
C GLN A 353 -26.86 2.14 -26.43
N ARG A 354 -27.60 1.38 -27.24
CA ARG A 354 -27.38 -0.08 -27.39
C ARG A 354 -26.01 -0.39 -28.01
N GLU A 355 -25.58 0.41 -28.97
CA GLU A 355 -24.27 0.24 -29.60
C GLU A 355 -23.12 0.49 -28.62
N ILE A 356 -23.22 1.52 -27.79
CA ILE A 356 -22.26 1.79 -26.70
C ILE A 356 -22.25 0.65 -25.69
N GLU A 357 -23.41 0.15 -25.26
CA GLU A 357 -23.48 -1.01 -24.37
C GLU A 357 -22.81 -2.25 -24.98
N ASN A 358 -23.03 -2.51 -26.27
CA ASN A 358 -22.40 -3.62 -26.98
C ASN A 358 -20.88 -3.43 -27.05
N LYS A 359 -20.43 -2.23 -27.42
CA LYS A 359 -19.01 -1.87 -27.50
C LYS A 359 -18.29 -2.03 -26.16
N ILE A 360 -18.93 -1.66 -25.04
CA ILE A 360 -18.38 -1.89 -23.70
C ILE A 360 -18.20 -3.37 -23.44
N ARG A 361 -19.23 -4.18 -23.74
CA ARG A 361 -19.17 -5.65 -23.53
C ARG A 361 -18.04 -6.29 -24.36
N GLU A 362 -17.83 -5.82 -25.58
CA GLU A 362 -16.71 -6.27 -26.42
C GLU A 362 -15.35 -5.83 -25.86
N ALA A 363 -15.22 -4.57 -25.47
CA ALA A 363 -13.96 -4.01 -24.95
C ALA A 363 -13.52 -4.70 -23.66
N VAL A 364 -14.46 -5.04 -22.76
CA VAL A 364 -14.16 -5.73 -21.50
C VAL A 364 -14.00 -7.25 -21.66
N ARG A 365 -14.39 -7.84 -22.81
CA ARG A 365 -14.22 -9.29 -23.05
C ARG A 365 -12.76 -9.72 -23.03
N LYS A 366 -11.86 -8.81 -23.44
CA LYS A 366 -10.41 -9.00 -23.43
C LYS A 366 -9.79 -8.85 -22.03
N ASP A 367 -10.56 -8.40 -21.03
CA ASP A 367 -10.08 -8.20 -19.66
C ASP A 367 -9.85 -9.55 -18.95
N ARG A 368 -8.80 -9.58 -18.13
CA ARG A 368 -8.48 -10.69 -17.23
C ARG A 368 -9.53 -10.88 -16.13
N ALA A 369 -10.08 -9.78 -15.63
CA ALA A 369 -11.04 -9.76 -14.54
C ALA A 369 -12.46 -10.11 -15.02
N LYS A 370 -13.26 -10.76 -14.15
CA LYS A 370 -14.70 -10.92 -14.44
C LYS A 370 -15.40 -9.57 -14.33
N VAL A 371 -16.01 -9.15 -15.44
CA VAL A 371 -16.80 -7.91 -15.52
C VAL A 371 -18.27 -8.26 -15.72
N ARG A 372 -19.17 -7.53 -15.06
CA ARG A 372 -20.60 -7.54 -15.37
C ARG A 372 -21.04 -6.11 -15.61
N CYS A 373 -21.75 -5.88 -16.71
CA CYS A 373 -22.28 -4.56 -17.07
C CYS A 373 -23.81 -4.59 -17.05
N SER A 374 -24.44 -3.53 -16.55
CA SER A 374 -25.85 -3.25 -16.71
C SER A 374 -26.14 -2.62 -18.07
N ARG A 375 -27.40 -2.29 -18.30
CA ARG A 375 -27.82 -1.34 -19.35
C ARG A 375 -27.65 0.10 -18.85
N ILE A 376 -27.68 1.06 -19.77
CA ILE A 376 -27.78 2.48 -19.42
C ILE A 376 -29.11 2.72 -18.71
N SER A 377 -29.04 3.35 -17.55
CA SER A 377 -30.20 3.64 -16.71
C SER A 377 -31.04 4.77 -17.28
N LYS A 378 -32.22 5.00 -16.69
CA LYS A 378 -33.05 6.18 -17.01
C LYS A 378 -32.36 7.51 -16.71
N PHE A 379 -31.32 7.50 -15.88
CA PHE A 379 -30.55 8.68 -15.49
C PHE A 379 -29.27 8.83 -16.33
N GLY A 380 -29.11 8.11 -17.45
CA GLY A 380 -27.91 8.18 -18.31
C GLY A 380 -26.70 7.38 -17.78
N LEU A 381 -26.76 6.88 -16.55
CA LEU A 381 -25.66 6.15 -15.91
C LEU A 381 -25.59 4.68 -16.34
N LEU A 382 -24.39 4.18 -16.60
CA LEU A 382 -24.10 2.76 -16.75
C LEU A 382 -23.39 2.21 -15.51
N GLU A 383 -23.94 1.16 -14.93
CA GLU A 383 -23.37 0.48 -13.77
C GLU A 383 -22.61 -0.77 -14.22
N MET A 384 -21.41 -0.96 -13.69
CA MET A 384 -20.65 -2.18 -13.93
C MET A 384 -19.91 -2.62 -12.67
N SER A 385 -19.69 -3.93 -12.56
CA SER A 385 -18.88 -4.52 -11.50
C SER A 385 -17.68 -5.24 -12.12
N ARG A 386 -16.47 -4.86 -11.70
CA ARG A 386 -15.23 -5.50 -12.11
C ARG A 386 -14.61 -6.23 -10.92
N GLN A 387 -14.25 -7.49 -11.12
CA GLN A 387 -13.57 -8.30 -10.12
C GLN A 387 -12.21 -7.69 -9.76
N ARG A 388 -11.97 -7.47 -8.46
CA ARG A 388 -10.65 -7.06 -7.97
C ARG A 388 -9.68 -8.25 -8.00
N LEU A 389 -8.61 -8.12 -8.79
CA LEU A 389 -7.53 -9.10 -8.84
C LEU A 389 -6.41 -8.75 -7.86
N THR A 390 -6.05 -7.47 -7.81
CA THR A 390 -4.94 -6.88 -7.06
C THR A 390 -5.42 -5.60 -6.38
N SER A 391 -4.62 -5.03 -5.49
CA SER A 391 -4.78 -3.63 -5.08
C SER A 391 -4.68 -2.74 -6.32
N SER A 392 -5.52 -1.71 -6.42
CA SER A 392 -5.43 -0.76 -7.53
C SER A 392 -4.12 0.04 -7.46
N LEU A 393 -3.73 0.63 -8.59
CA LEU A 393 -2.53 1.47 -8.68
C LEU A 393 -2.57 2.66 -7.70
N CYS A 394 -3.77 3.21 -7.47
CA CYS A 394 -3.96 4.28 -6.48
C CYS A 394 -3.76 3.77 -5.04
N GLU A 395 -4.32 2.61 -4.69
CA GLU A 395 -4.13 2.00 -3.37
C GLU A 395 -2.65 1.65 -3.12
N SER A 396 -1.89 1.25 -4.16
CA SER A 396 -0.48 0.86 -4.04
C SER A 396 0.51 2.03 -4.01
N SER A 397 0.26 3.08 -4.80
CA SER A 397 1.25 4.14 -5.06
C SER A 397 0.88 5.49 -4.44
N HIS A 398 -0.37 5.68 -3.98
CA HIS A 398 -0.81 6.93 -3.35
C HIS A 398 -1.05 6.77 -1.85
N TYR A 399 -1.02 7.90 -1.14
CA TYR A 399 -1.45 8.03 0.24
C TYR A 399 -2.56 9.09 0.33
N ILE A 400 -3.36 9.00 1.37
CA ILE A 400 -4.45 9.96 1.61
C ILE A 400 -3.85 11.35 1.81
N CYS A 401 -4.38 12.36 1.12
CA CYS A 401 -3.91 13.73 1.23
C CYS A 401 -3.96 14.21 2.69
N PRO A 402 -2.84 14.66 3.28
CA PRO A 402 -2.76 15.03 4.70
C PRO A 402 -3.50 16.33 5.03
N ARG A 403 -3.91 17.09 4.00
CA ARG A 403 -4.60 18.36 4.15
C ARG A 403 -6.12 18.18 4.19
N CYS A 404 -6.68 17.46 3.23
CA CYS A 404 -8.14 17.26 3.13
C CYS A 404 -8.59 15.89 3.68
N ASN A 405 -7.67 15.03 4.11
CA ASN A 405 -7.94 13.66 4.56
C ASN A 405 -8.79 12.85 3.56
N GLY A 406 -8.65 13.13 2.26
CA GLY A 406 -9.35 12.43 1.18
C GLY A 406 -10.69 13.04 0.75
N SER A 407 -11.15 14.15 1.33
CA SER A 407 -12.40 14.80 0.91
C SER A 407 -12.31 15.49 -0.47
N GLY A 408 -11.10 15.77 -0.96
CA GLY A 408 -10.88 16.52 -2.21
C GLY A 408 -11.19 18.02 -2.12
N THR A 409 -11.78 18.48 -1.03
CA THR A 409 -12.16 19.90 -0.81
C THR A 409 -11.74 20.37 0.58
N ILE A 410 -11.55 21.68 0.72
CA ILE A 410 -11.21 22.32 1.99
C ILE A 410 -12.26 23.40 2.23
N ARG A 411 -12.79 23.44 3.45
CA ARG A 411 -13.76 24.47 3.85
C ARG A 411 -13.11 25.85 3.80
N ASP A 412 -13.82 26.82 3.22
CA ASP A 412 -13.35 28.20 3.12
C ASP A 412 -13.01 28.79 4.49
N ASP A 413 -11.98 29.64 4.52
CA ASP A 413 -11.45 30.21 5.75
C ASP A 413 -12.51 31.01 6.53
N GLU A 414 -13.42 31.71 5.85
CA GLU A 414 -14.50 32.46 6.50
C GLU A 414 -15.50 31.52 7.19
N SER A 415 -15.94 30.48 6.47
CA SER A 415 -16.88 29.47 6.99
C SER A 415 -16.28 28.68 8.14
N LEU A 416 -15.00 28.32 8.04
CA LEU A 416 -14.27 27.63 9.09
C LEU A 416 -14.06 28.54 10.32
N SER A 417 -13.74 29.82 10.11
CA SER A 417 -13.60 30.81 11.19
C SER A 417 -14.89 30.97 12.00
N LEU A 418 -16.04 31.08 11.34
CA LEU A 418 -17.34 31.14 12.00
C LEU A 418 -17.66 29.85 12.78
N SER A 419 -17.27 28.69 12.23
CA SER A 419 -17.40 27.41 12.93
C SER A 419 -16.57 27.38 14.21
N ILE A 420 -15.31 27.84 14.14
CA ILE A 420 -14.40 27.92 15.29
C ILE A 420 -14.97 28.87 16.34
N LEU A 421 -15.50 30.03 15.94
CA LEU A 421 -16.12 30.98 16.86
C LEU A 421 -17.31 30.39 17.63
N ARG A 422 -18.16 29.59 16.98
CA ARG A 422 -19.27 28.89 17.65
C ARG A 422 -18.77 27.88 18.68
N ILE A 423 -17.72 27.13 18.36
CA ILE A 423 -17.12 26.17 19.31
C ILE A 423 -16.48 26.91 20.49
N ILE A 424 -15.80 28.05 20.24
CA ILE A 424 -15.25 28.89 21.32
C ILE A 424 -16.39 29.38 22.22
N GLU A 425 -17.47 29.90 21.66
CA GLU A 425 -18.64 30.35 22.42
C GLU A 425 -19.20 29.21 23.30
N GLU A 426 -19.37 28.01 22.74
CA GLU A 426 -19.82 26.83 23.48
C GLU A 426 -18.88 26.47 24.65
N GLU A 427 -17.56 26.45 24.43
CA GLU A 427 -16.58 26.15 25.47
C GLU A 427 -16.54 27.21 26.58
N VAL A 428 -16.73 28.48 26.23
CA VAL A 428 -16.83 29.59 27.17
C VAL A 428 -18.04 29.40 28.09
N PHE A 429 -19.20 29.02 27.56
CA PHE A 429 -20.42 28.90 28.35
C PHE A 429 -20.46 27.68 29.29
N LYS A 430 -19.63 26.65 29.09
CA LYS A 430 -19.54 25.49 30.00
C LYS A 430 -19.13 25.90 31.43
N ASP A 431 -19.57 25.12 32.41
CA ASP A 431 -19.25 25.36 33.81
C ASP A 431 -17.76 25.14 34.10
N ASN A 432 -17.27 25.87 35.11
CA ASN A 432 -15.89 25.82 35.59
C ASN A 432 -14.82 26.19 34.53
N THR A 433 -15.18 26.95 33.49
CA THR A 433 -14.22 27.48 32.50
C THR A 433 -13.53 28.74 33.02
N HIS A 434 -12.21 28.85 32.82
CA HIS A 434 -11.41 30.05 33.10
C HIS A 434 -10.80 30.65 31.83
N GLU A 435 -10.21 29.82 30.96
CA GLU A 435 -9.64 30.28 29.69
C GLU A 435 -10.02 29.32 28.55
N VAL A 436 -10.15 29.86 27.34
CA VAL A 436 -10.31 29.07 26.11
C VAL A 436 -9.23 29.48 25.12
N HIS A 437 -8.40 28.52 24.72
CA HIS A 437 -7.29 28.72 23.81
C HIS A 437 -7.63 28.11 22.45
N ALA A 438 -7.68 28.93 21.41
CA ALA A 438 -7.90 28.50 20.04
C ALA A 438 -6.58 28.64 19.24
N ILE A 439 -5.99 27.52 18.87
CA ILE A 439 -4.78 27.47 18.05
C ILE A 439 -5.20 27.14 16.62
N VAL A 440 -5.04 28.13 15.74
CA VAL A 440 -5.62 28.14 14.40
C VAL A 440 -4.58 28.55 13.35
N PRO A 441 -4.79 28.23 12.06
CA PRO A 441 -3.99 28.76 10.96
C PRO A 441 -3.92 30.29 10.97
N ILE A 442 -2.85 30.85 10.41
CA ILE A 442 -2.60 32.30 10.41
C ILE A 442 -3.75 33.06 9.74
N GLN A 443 -4.25 32.58 8.60
CA GLN A 443 -5.34 33.21 7.86
C GLN A 443 -6.61 33.30 8.73
N ILE A 444 -6.91 32.23 9.46
CA ILE A 444 -8.08 32.14 10.33
C ILE A 444 -7.93 33.05 11.57
N ALA A 445 -6.76 33.04 12.22
CA ALA A 445 -6.49 33.95 13.33
C ALA A 445 -6.65 35.42 12.90
N SER A 446 -6.12 35.77 11.73
CA SER A 446 -6.25 37.11 11.17
C SER A 446 -7.70 37.48 10.91
N TYR A 447 -8.48 36.58 10.31
CA TYR A 447 -9.92 36.80 10.07
C TYR A 447 -10.68 37.01 11.38
N ILE A 448 -10.46 36.13 12.35
CA ILE A 448 -11.15 36.15 13.64
C ILE A 448 -10.79 37.41 14.45
N LEU A 449 -9.50 37.73 14.58
CA LEU A 449 -9.01 38.84 15.42
C LEU A 449 -9.21 40.23 14.79
N ASN A 450 -9.48 40.30 13.49
CA ASN A 450 -9.77 41.56 12.80
C ASN A 450 -11.26 41.69 12.49
N LYS A 451 -11.80 40.90 11.54
CA LYS A 451 -13.19 41.03 11.09
C LYS A 451 -14.22 40.62 12.15
N LYS A 452 -13.89 39.66 13.03
CA LYS A 452 -14.81 39.14 14.07
C LYS A 452 -14.40 39.53 15.49
N ARG A 453 -13.57 40.56 15.63
CA ARG A 453 -13.09 41.04 16.93
C ARG A 453 -14.21 41.43 17.89
N ASN A 454 -15.22 42.16 17.38
CA ASN A 454 -16.35 42.61 18.19
C ASN A 454 -17.11 41.42 18.80
N PHE A 455 -17.30 40.35 18.03
CA PHE A 455 -17.98 39.15 18.49
C PHE A 455 -17.26 38.45 19.64
N ILE A 456 -15.91 38.41 19.61
CA ILE A 456 -15.12 37.87 20.72
C ILE A 456 -15.29 38.72 21.98
N ASN A 457 -15.19 40.05 21.84
CA ASN A 457 -15.37 40.96 22.96
C ASN A 457 -16.78 40.81 23.57
N ASP A 458 -17.80 40.59 22.75
CA ASP A 458 -19.17 40.37 23.21
C ASP A 458 -19.31 39.04 23.97
N ILE A 459 -18.63 37.96 23.53
CA ILE A 459 -18.59 36.70 24.27
C ILE A 459 -17.90 36.89 25.63
N GLU A 460 -16.77 37.58 25.68
CA GLU A 460 -16.06 37.87 26.94
C GLU A 460 -16.89 38.73 27.89
N ARG A 461 -17.73 39.65 27.36
CA ARG A 461 -18.64 40.47 28.18
C ARG A 461 -19.84 39.70 28.74
N LYS A 462 -20.33 38.68 28.03
CA LYS A 462 -21.49 37.90 28.47
C LYS A 462 -21.18 37.01 29.68
N LYS A 463 -19.91 36.64 29.88
CA LYS A 463 -19.51 35.78 31.00
C LYS A 463 -18.26 36.34 31.66
N ASP A 464 -18.46 36.92 32.85
CA ASP A 464 -17.39 37.51 33.63
C ASP A 464 -16.31 36.48 34.00
N ASP A 465 -15.06 36.93 34.07
CA ASP A 465 -13.88 36.16 34.49
C ASP A 465 -13.46 35.01 33.54
N ILE A 466 -13.69 35.19 32.23
CA ILE A 466 -13.18 34.29 31.17
C ILE A 466 -12.30 35.04 30.17
N LYS A 467 -11.22 34.39 29.75
CA LYS A 467 -10.29 34.90 28.73
C LYS A 467 -10.26 34.01 27.49
N ILE A 468 -10.43 34.62 26.33
CA ILE A 468 -10.31 33.95 25.03
C ILE A 468 -8.95 34.28 24.42
N ILE A 469 -8.15 33.26 24.13
CA ILE A 469 -6.82 33.41 23.54
C ILE A 469 -6.80 32.73 22.18
N ILE A 470 -6.68 33.50 21.11
CA ILE A 470 -6.51 32.98 19.75
C ILE A 470 -5.05 33.11 19.36
N VAL A 471 -4.43 31.99 19.00
CA VAL A 471 -3.01 31.89 18.69
C VAL A 471 -2.83 31.48 17.24
N PRO A 472 -2.24 32.34 16.38
CA PRO A 472 -1.87 31.94 15.03
C PRO A 472 -0.71 30.94 15.07
N ASN A 473 -0.81 29.86 14.30
CA ASN A 473 0.25 28.86 14.15
C ASN A 473 0.58 28.62 12.67
N ASN A 474 1.86 28.75 12.30
CA ASN A 474 2.33 28.51 10.93
C ASN A 474 2.48 27.02 10.57
N ARG A 475 2.49 26.13 11.58
CA ARG A 475 2.60 24.67 11.39
C ARG A 475 1.26 24.00 11.10
N ILE A 476 0.16 24.74 11.27
CA ILE A 476 -1.20 24.25 11.09
C ILE A 476 -1.78 24.94 9.85
N GLN A 477 -2.40 24.15 8.98
CA GLN A 477 -3.05 24.63 7.77
C GLN A 477 -4.55 24.30 7.80
N SER A 478 -5.38 25.13 7.17
CA SER A 478 -6.80 24.83 6.99
C SER A 478 -6.94 23.45 6.32
N PRO A 479 -7.74 22.53 6.88
CA PRO A 479 -8.81 22.73 7.87
C PRO A 479 -8.47 22.42 9.34
N GLN A 480 -7.21 22.16 9.68
CA GLN A 480 -6.81 21.77 11.05
C GLN A 480 -6.89 22.95 12.02
N PHE A 481 -7.40 22.72 13.24
CA PHE A 481 -7.39 23.67 14.36
C PHE A 481 -7.55 22.92 15.68
N ASN A 482 -7.07 23.51 16.78
CA ASN A 482 -7.23 22.97 18.12
C ASN A 482 -7.88 24.00 19.05
N ILE A 483 -8.90 23.60 19.80
CA ILE A 483 -9.50 24.42 20.85
C ILE A 483 -9.32 23.69 22.18
N ILE A 484 -8.77 24.40 23.17
CA ILE A 484 -8.41 23.85 24.47
C ILE A 484 -9.08 24.70 25.53
N ARG A 485 -9.82 24.04 26.42
CA ARG A 485 -10.46 24.67 27.56
C ARG A 485 -9.62 24.47 28.82
N ILE A 486 -9.43 25.53 29.60
CA ILE A 486 -8.73 25.52 30.88
C ILE A 486 -9.76 25.76 31.99
N ARG A 487 -9.75 24.90 33.01
CA ARG A 487 -10.69 24.98 34.13
C ARG A 487 -10.20 25.92 35.24
N LYS A 488 -11.11 26.44 36.08
CA LYS A 488 -10.69 27.25 37.24
C LYS A 488 -9.80 26.41 38.16
N GLY A 489 -8.64 26.95 38.51
CA GLY A 489 -7.59 26.26 39.29
C GLY A 489 -6.44 25.67 38.45
N GLU A 490 -6.65 25.46 37.16
CA GLU A 490 -5.59 25.10 36.22
C GLU A 490 -5.00 26.39 35.63
N ARG A 491 -3.68 26.61 35.78
CA ARG A 491 -3.01 27.78 35.19
C ARG A 491 -1.85 27.33 34.31
N VAL A 492 -1.87 27.76 33.05
CA VAL A 492 -0.75 27.58 32.12
C VAL A 492 0.08 28.87 32.14
N TYR A 493 1.24 28.84 32.80
CA TYR A 493 2.19 29.96 32.80
C TYR A 493 3.02 29.93 31.51
N SER A 494 2.44 30.35 30.38
CA SER A 494 3.18 30.57 29.13
C SER A 494 2.62 31.77 28.37
N THR A 495 3.48 32.52 27.66
CA THR A 495 3.01 33.60 26.78
C THR A 495 2.25 33.04 25.59
N ASN A 496 1.33 33.83 25.03
CA ASN A 496 0.36 33.38 24.03
C ASN A 496 1.00 32.65 22.83
N TYR A 497 2.18 33.06 22.39
CA TYR A 497 2.87 32.47 21.24
C TYR A 497 3.60 31.14 21.56
N TYR A 498 3.95 30.86 22.83
CA TYR A 498 4.52 29.57 23.22
C TYR A 498 3.46 28.47 23.38
N LEU A 499 2.17 28.82 23.55
CA LEU A 499 1.06 27.86 23.60
C LEU A 499 1.01 26.95 22.37
N ALA A 500 1.37 27.48 21.20
CA ALA A 500 1.45 26.71 19.96
C ALA A 500 2.49 25.57 19.97
N LYS A 501 3.53 25.63 20.83
CA LYS A 501 4.58 24.60 20.92
C LYS A 501 4.20 23.40 21.79
N TYR A 502 3.34 23.59 22.78
CA TYR A 502 2.98 22.53 23.73
C TYR A 502 1.98 21.52 23.15
N ASN A 503 1.37 21.83 22.00
CA ASN A 503 0.32 21.01 21.37
C ASN A 503 0.80 19.78 20.60
N ASN A 504 2.11 19.59 20.40
CA ASN A 504 2.61 18.38 19.75
C ASN A 504 2.60 17.13 20.66
N PHE A 505 2.22 17.27 21.94
CA PHE A 505 2.08 16.16 22.87
C PHE A 505 0.66 16.12 23.45
N GLY A 506 -0.28 15.61 22.65
CA GLY A 506 -1.54 15.12 23.17
C GLY A 506 -1.26 14.15 24.33
N ASN A 507 -1.79 14.48 25.51
CA ASN A 507 -1.66 13.81 26.82
C ASN A 507 -0.59 14.29 27.82
N ASN A 508 0.38 15.17 27.46
CA ASN A 508 1.37 15.68 28.44
C ASN A 508 1.17 17.14 28.88
N TYR A 509 0.09 17.79 28.47
CA TYR A 509 -0.18 19.18 28.86
C TYR A 509 -0.34 19.35 30.39
N LEU A 510 -0.99 18.40 31.06
CA LEU A 510 -1.23 18.44 32.52
C LEU A 510 -0.05 17.96 33.38
N SER A 511 0.87 17.16 32.85
CA SER A 511 1.99 16.60 33.64
C SER A 511 3.10 17.62 33.87
N SER A 512 3.30 18.57 32.95
CA SER A 512 4.37 19.58 33.04
C SER A 512 4.06 20.73 34.03
N VAL A 513 2.80 20.97 34.37
CA VAL A 513 2.38 22.00 35.34
C VAL A 513 2.77 21.59 36.77
N ARG A 514 2.72 20.29 37.10
CA ARG A 514 3.13 19.78 38.42
C ARG A 514 4.64 19.87 38.67
N SER A 515 5.46 19.70 37.64
CA SER A 515 6.93 19.72 37.80
C SER A 515 7.53 21.11 38.04
N ASN A 516 6.81 22.19 37.69
CA ASN A 516 7.34 23.56 37.79
C ASN A 516 6.98 24.28 39.10
N GLN A 517 6.02 23.79 39.89
CA GLN A 517 5.74 24.31 41.23
C GLN A 517 6.80 23.90 42.26
N ALA A 518 7.46 22.75 42.09
CA ALA A 518 8.50 22.26 43.00
C ALA A 518 9.86 22.99 42.90
N ARG A 519 10.03 23.93 41.96
CA ARG A 519 11.32 24.64 41.74
C ARG A 519 11.33 26.10 42.18
N ARG A 520 10.28 26.62 42.83
CA ARG A 520 10.18 28.05 43.21
C ARG A 520 10.30 28.35 44.71
N THR A 521 10.47 27.36 45.57
CA THR A 521 10.89 27.58 46.96
C THR A 521 12.40 27.41 47.05
N TYR A 522 13.12 28.54 47.14
CA TYR A 522 14.50 28.75 47.63
C TYR A 522 15.22 29.80 46.78
N VAL A 523 14.88 31.07 46.95
CA VAL A 523 15.86 32.16 46.98
C VAL A 523 15.30 33.28 47.86
N ASN A 524 15.84 33.42 49.08
CA ASN A 524 15.82 34.69 49.81
C ASN A 524 17.28 35.09 50.11
N LYS A 525 17.48 36.41 50.08
CA LYS A 525 18.72 37.19 49.94
C LYS A 525 19.74 37.06 51.09
N SER A 526 21.05 37.17 50.77
CA SER A 526 21.99 38.13 51.40
C SER A 526 23.43 38.08 50.83
N SER A 527 24.10 39.25 50.81
CA SER A 527 25.52 39.62 50.52
C SER A 527 26.04 39.43 49.07
N MET A 528 26.35 40.46 48.26
CA MET A 528 27.27 41.63 48.31
C MET A 528 28.78 41.33 48.23
N PHE A 529 29.36 41.82 47.11
CA PHE A 529 30.76 42.19 46.78
C PHE A 529 31.90 41.15 46.87
N SER A 530 32.48 40.77 45.72
CA SER A 530 33.79 41.24 45.22
C SER A 530 34.41 40.33 44.13
N ASN A 531 34.88 40.97 43.06
CA ASN A 531 36.01 40.70 42.15
C ASN A 531 36.27 39.30 41.50
N ASN A 532 36.46 39.39 40.18
CA ASN A 532 36.99 38.45 39.17
C ASN A 532 38.40 37.85 39.51
N PRO A 533 39.03 36.97 38.70
CA PRO A 533 38.60 35.78 37.94
C PRO A 533 39.51 34.52 38.15
N TYR A 534 39.13 33.39 37.53
CA TYR A 534 39.90 32.14 37.27
C TYR A 534 40.05 31.04 38.34
N LYS A 535 39.78 29.80 37.85
CA LYS A 535 40.20 28.45 38.27
C LYS A 535 39.21 27.53 39.05
N THR A 536 38.72 26.55 38.27
CA THR A 536 38.70 25.09 38.52
C THR A 536 37.83 24.48 39.65
N LYS A 537 36.80 23.71 39.25
CA LYS A 537 36.62 22.24 39.45
C LYS A 537 35.13 21.84 39.33
N PHE A 538 34.81 21.03 38.32
CA PHE A 538 33.51 20.37 38.17
C PHE A 538 33.34 19.28 39.24
N LYS A 539 32.33 19.41 40.12
CA LYS A 539 31.78 18.33 40.95
C LYS A 539 30.44 17.86 40.34
N LYS A 540 30.36 16.56 40.07
CA LYS A 540 29.17 15.82 39.59
C LYS A 540 28.04 15.86 40.63
N ILE A 541 26.82 16.16 40.18
CA ILE A 541 25.58 15.99 40.94
C ILE A 541 24.96 14.62 40.60
N ARG A 542 24.47 13.94 41.65
CA ARG A 542 23.83 12.61 41.70
C ARG A 542 22.44 12.62 41.05
N LYS A 543 22.03 11.49 40.44
CA LYS A 543 20.63 11.17 40.12
C LYS A 543 20.03 10.26 41.22
N PRO A 544 18.75 10.39 41.60
CA PRO A 544 18.10 9.48 42.54
C PRO A 544 17.55 8.23 41.83
N ASN A 545 17.53 7.14 42.60
CA ASN A 545 17.06 5.80 42.25
C ASN A 545 15.53 5.71 42.26
N ILE A 546 14.96 5.01 41.28
CA ILE A 546 13.71 4.24 41.42
C ILE A 546 13.92 2.95 40.62
N PHE A 547 14.22 1.86 41.31
CA PHE A 547 13.94 0.45 40.95
C PHE A 547 14.47 -0.40 42.13
N GLU A 548 13.80 -0.30 43.27
CA GLU A 548 13.75 -1.37 44.26
C GLU A 548 12.45 -2.11 43.99
N ASP A 549 12.54 -3.29 43.41
CA ASP A 549 11.93 -4.51 43.92
C ASP A 549 12.17 -5.64 42.92
N THR A 550 12.48 -6.83 43.45
CA THR A 550 12.88 -8.08 42.78
C THR A 550 14.39 -8.38 42.65
N GLU A 551 15.20 -8.00 43.65
CA GLU A 551 16.35 -8.83 44.04
C GLU A 551 15.96 -9.71 45.24
N ASN A 552 15.64 -10.98 44.99
CA ASN A 552 16.05 -12.09 45.85
C ASN A 552 15.53 -13.42 45.29
N ARG A 553 16.39 -14.10 44.51
CA ARG A 553 16.77 -15.51 44.68
C ARG A 553 17.56 -16.00 43.45
N LEU A 554 18.84 -16.35 43.70
CA LEU A 554 19.57 -17.50 43.14
C LEU A 554 19.76 -17.51 41.60
N GLU A 555 20.94 -17.43 40.97
CA GLU A 555 22.26 -17.95 41.30
C GLU A 555 23.35 -17.18 40.53
N ASN A 556 24.38 -16.76 41.26
CA ASN A 556 25.63 -16.23 40.74
C ASN A 556 26.55 -17.40 40.37
N ILE A 557 27.13 -17.38 39.16
CA ILE A 557 28.56 -17.72 38.88
C ILE A 557 28.93 -17.41 37.41
N THR A 558 27.99 -17.41 36.46
CA THR A 558 28.29 -17.19 35.03
C THR A 558 28.33 -15.71 34.59
N PHE A 559 27.57 -14.81 35.25
CA PHE A 559 27.40 -13.43 34.78
C PHE A 559 28.62 -12.51 35.06
N LYS A 560 29.37 -12.76 36.14
CA LYS A 560 30.59 -11.98 36.47
C LYS A 560 31.74 -12.21 35.46
N SER A 561 31.83 -13.43 34.91
CA SER A 561 32.78 -13.77 33.83
C SER A 561 32.43 -13.03 32.54
N PHE A 562 31.14 -13.03 32.19
CA PHE A 562 30.63 -12.39 30.97
C PHE A 562 30.82 -10.86 30.97
N LEU A 563 30.51 -10.20 32.08
CA LEU A 563 30.70 -8.74 32.23
C LEU A 563 32.17 -8.32 32.14
N LYS A 564 33.11 -9.15 32.61
CA LYS A 564 34.55 -8.85 32.55
C LYS A 564 35.07 -8.90 31.11
N ASN A 565 34.63 -9.89 30.33
CA ASN A 565 34.95 -10.02 28.90
C ASN A 565 34.33 -8.91 28.05
N CYS A 566 33.08 -8.51 28.32
CA CYS A 566 32.44 -7.39 27.62
C CYS A 566 33.16 -6.06 27.87
N HIS A 567 33.62 -5.81 29.10
CA HIS A 567 34.37 -4.59 29.43
C HIS A 567 35.75 -4.54 28.76
N GLN A 568 36.45 -5.67 28.64
CA GLN A 568 37.73 -5.74 27.94
C GLN A 568 37.58 -5.52 26.42
N ASN A 569 36.54 -6.10 25.81
CA ASN A 569 36.27 -5.90 24.38
C ASN A 569 35.87 -4.45 24.05
N TRP A 570 35.09 -3.80 24.91
CA TRP A 570 34.76 -2.38 24.74
C TRP A 570 35.97 -1.45 24.85
N ASN A 571 36.86 -1.70 25.82
CA ASN A 571 38.08 -0.91 25.96
C ASN A 571 39.03 -1.10 24.76
N ASN A 572 39.14 -2.30 24.22
CA ASN A 572 39.93 -2.58 23.01
C ASN A 572 39.34 -1.87 21.78
N LEU A 573 38.02 -1.84 21.64
CA LEU A 573 37.35 -1.12 20.55
C LEU A 573 37.60 0.40 20.64
N ILE A 574 37.52 0.97 21.84
CA ILE A 574 37.79 2.39 22.09
C ILE A 574 39.26 2.71 21.78
N LEU A 575 40.20 1.83 22.14
CA LEU A 575 41.63 2.00 21.81
C LEU A 575 41.87 1.96 20.30
N TYR A 576 41.19 1.05 19.60
CA TYR A 576 41.26 0.92 18.14
C TYR A 576 40.76 2.19 17.44
N TYR A 577 39.59 2.71 17.83
CA TYR A 577 39.06 3.95 17.27
C TYR A 577 39.91 5.18 17.61
N LYS A 578 40.53 5.24 18.80
CA LYS A 578 41.49 6.29 19.14
C LYS A 578 42.74 6.24 18.25
N LYS A 579 43.28 5.05 17.96
CA LYS A 579 44.43 4.90 17.04
C LYS A 579 44.07 5.30 15.61
N LEU A 580 42.89 4.91 15.13
CA LEU A 580 42.38 5.32 13.81
C LEU A 580 42.23 6.84 13.71
N TYR A 581 41.67 7.48 14.75
CA TYR A 581 41.50 8.93 14.79
C TYR A 581 42.84 9.68 14.81
N GLN A 582 43.82 9.22 15.61
CA GLN A 582 45.17 9.78 15.62
C GLN A 582 45.91 9.58 14.28
N SER A 583 45.71 8.44 13.61
CA SER A 583 46.28 8.21 12.28
C SER A 583 45.67 9.13 11.22
N LEU A 584 44.37 9.42 11.31
CA LEU A 584 43.68 10.37 10.43
C LEU A 584 44.18 11.79 10.67
N LEU A 585 44.33 12.21 11.92
CA LEU A 585 44.90 13.52 12.26
C LEU A 585 46.31 13.71 11.70
N LYS A 586 47.20 12.73 11.86
CA LYS A 586 48.55 12.78 11.27
C LYS A 586 48.52 12.90 9.75
N LYS A 587 47.62 12.18 9.06
CA LYS A 587 47.47 12.29 7.60
C LYS A 587 46.96 13.67 7.17
N ILE A 588 46.11 14.31 7.98
CA ILE A 588 45.62 15.67 7.72
C ILE A 588 46.74 16.69 7.95
N GLU A 589 47.47 16.59 9.06
CA GLU A 589 48.62 17.47 9.35
C GLU A 589 49.70 17.38 8.27
N GLN A 590 49.97 16.18 7.75
CA GLN A 590 50.96 15.98 6.70
C GLN A 590 50.49 16.54 5.34
N LYS A 591 49.19 16.51 5.05
CA LYS A 591 48.61 17.18 3.88
C LYS A 591 48.66 18.71 4.01
N LEU A 592 48.50 19.25 5.22
CA LEU A 592 48.60 20.68 5.47
C LEU A 592 50.05 21.17 5.33
N LYS A 593 51.03 20.45 5.90
CA LYS A 593 52.46 20.74 5.68
C LYS A 593 52.87 20.70 4.21
N ASN A 594 52.41 19.68 3.47
CA ASN A 594 52.70 19.60 2.05
C ASN A 594 52.09 20.77 1.25
N ARG A 595 50.97 21.35 1.71
CA ARG A 595 50.36 22.54 1.11
C ARG A 595 51.16 23.81 1.41
N GLU A 596 51.60 24.00 2.66
CA GLU A 596 52.45 25.12 3.05
C GLU A 596 53.81 25.10 2.34
N ASP A 597 54.40 23.91 2.14
CA ASP A 597 55.64 23.74 1.39
C ASP A 597 55.47 23.99 -0.13
N THR A 598 54.28 23.71 -0.68
CA THR A 598 53.97 24.09 -2.08
C THR A 598 53.74 25.59 -2.24
N GLU A 599 53.10 26.25 -1.27
CA GLU A 599 52.89 27.71 -1.30
C GLU A 599 54.23 28.47 -1.16
N LYS A 600 55.11 28.05 -0.25
CA LYS A 600 56.46 28.63 -0.12
C LYS A 600 57.36 28.45 -1.36
N LYS A 601 57.14 27.38 -2.13
CA LYS A 601 57.86 27.17 -3.41
C LYS A 601 57.33 28.02 -4.56
N VAL A 602 56.08 28.48 -4.48
CA VAL A 602 55.48 29.40 -5.45
C VAL A 602 55.94 30.83 -5.16
N ASP A 603 56.03 31.22 -3.88
CA ASP A 603 56.47 32.57 -3.49
C ASP A 603 57.97 32.82 -3.76
N ASN A 604 58.83 31.80 -3.62
CA ASN A 604 60.26 31.89 -3.96
C ASN A 604 60.56 31.87 -5.48
N LYS A 605 59.54 31.87 -6.35
CA LYS A 605 59.68 32.02 -7.80
C LYS A 605 59.19 33.38 -8.32
N ILE A 606 58.77 34.29 -7.44
CA ILE A 606 58.26 35.62 -7.79
C ILE A 606 59.10 36.75 -7.12
N ILE A 607 60.38 36.50 -6.85
CA ILE A 607 61.36 37.57 -6.52
C ILE A 607 62.48 37.53 -7.54
#